data_AF-E8X818-F1
#
_entry.id   AF-E8X818-F1
#
_cell.length_a   1.000
_cell.length_b   1.000
_cell.length_c   1.000
_cell.angle_alpha   90.00
_cell.angle_beta   90.00
_cell.angle_gamma   90.00
#
_symmetry.space_group_name_H-M   'P 1'
#
loop_
_entity.id
_entity.type
_entity.pdbx_description
1 polymer ?
#
loop_
_entity_poly.entity_id
_entity_poly.type
_entity_poly.pdbx_seq_one_letter_code
_entity_poly.pdbx_strand_id
1 'polypeptide(L)'
;MGLASLLTQLRRSFTVDTDASISKPKAVRAPAAAEDFTGLYTKPPTSSATKFPGVPAPDVALAPSLLAARWVSHDLYGEEMPGIAADLLEAGFDTPAVRRLAGETQVNNSADAEPLVSRMFRELGIPPSLGQQEAKLIVSRQLAREVIAGWRNAWATASHLEIVIWEHLPPNADLSAIFQINGEIDWDAPYRRSLPDLSAALLEAFADLGTMAIEDVDVSHA
;
A
#
# COMPACT_ATOMS: atom_id res chain seq x y z
N MET A 1 -46.44 11.65 0.44
CA MET A 1 -46.35 11.22 1.85
C MET A 1 -45.19 10.23 1.94
N GLY A 2 -44.07 10.41 2.63
CA GLY A 2 -43.54 11.52 3.43
C GLY A 2 -42.09 11.17 3.77
N LEU A 3 -41.13 11.91 3.22
CA LEU A 3 -39.68 11.78 3.49
C LEU A 3 -39.18 12.80 4.53
N ALA A 4 -40.10 13.50 5.21
CA ALA A 4 -39.77 14.59 6.13
C ALA A 4 -39.69 14.19 7.63
N SER A 5 -39.79 12.91 7.97
CA SER A 5 -40.01 12.48 9.37
C SER A 5 -38.80 11.88 10.09
N LEU A 6 -37.61 11.84 9.50
CA LEU A 6 -36.43 11.17 10.09
C LEU A 6 -35.32 12.11 10.60
N LEU A 7 -35.43 13.42 10.39
CA LEU A 7 -34.41 14.40 10.83
C LEU A 7 -34.71 15.06 12.20
N THR A 8 -35.82 14.72 12.86
CA THR A 8 -36.23 15.39 14.11
C THR A 8 -35.89 14.61 15.39
N GLN A 9 -35.32 13.40 15.30
CA GLN A 9 -35.08 12.55 16.49
C GLN A 9 -33.62 12.48 16.98
N LEU A 10 -32.68 13.18 16.35
CA LEU A 10 -31.26 13.26 16.77
C LEU A 10 -30.92 14.59 17.45
N ARG A 11 -31.84 15.12 18.27
CA ARG A 11 -31.65 16.33 19.08
C ARG A 11 -32.09 16.12 20.53
N ARG A 12 -31.77 14.95 21.11
CA ARG A 12 -31.94 14.67 22.54
C ARG A 12 -30.57 14.67 23.24
N SER A 13 -30.35 15.76 23.98
CA SER A 13 -29.67 15.76 25.27
C SER A 13 -28.19 15.38 25.32
N PHE A 14 -27.32 16.25 24.80
CA PHE A 14 -25.97 16.41 25.33
C PHE A 14 -26.01 17.54 26.38
N THR A 15 -26.28 17.18 27.64
CA THR A 15 -25.90 18.01 28.80
C THR A 15 -24.40 17.84 28.97
N VAL A 16 -23.64 18.86 28.58
CA VAL A 16 -22.20 18.94 28.84
C VAL A 16 -22.03 19.39 30.29
N ASP A 17 -21.83 18.42 31.19
CA ASP A 17 -21.30 18.71 32.52
C ASP A 17 -19.90 19.31 32.36
N THR A 18 -19.82 20.62 32.61
CA THR A 18 -18.62 21.42 32.41
C THR A 18 -17.80 21.37 33.70
N ASP A 19 -17.13 20.25 33.95
CA ASP A 19 -16.24 20.11 35.10
C ASP A 19 -14.87 20.71 34.75
N ALA A 20 -14.68 21.97 35.13
CA ALA A 20 -13.52 22.80 34.81
C ALA A 20 -12.29 22.41 35.66
N SER A 21 -11.72 21.22 35.38
CA SER A 21 -10.36 20.91 35.81
C SER A 21 -9.36 21.60 34.89
N ILE A 22 -8.90 22.78 35.32
CA ILE A 22 -7.83 23.56 34.70
C ILE A 22 -6.54 22.74 34.78
N SER A 23 -6.27 21.96 33.73
CA SER A 23 -5.03 21.22 33.55
C SER A 23 -3.86 22.20 33.51
N LYS A 24 -2.85 21.96 34.35
CA LYS A 24 -1.64 22.80 34.43
C LYS A 24 -1.02 22.97 33.03
N PRO A 25 -0.51 24.15 32.68
CA PRO A 25 0.11 24.39 31.38
C PRO A 25 1.27 23.41 31.19
N LYS A 26 1.11 22.49 30.23
CA LYS A 26 2.14 21.54 29.81
C LYS A 26 3.36 22.36 29.39
N ALA A 27 4.50 22.12 30.02
CA ALA A 27 5.73 22.87 29.76
C ALA A 27 6.00 22.91 28.25
N VAL A 28 6.09 24.12 27.71
CA VAL A 28 6.36 24.35 26.28
C VAL A 28 7.73 23.77 25.98
N ARG A 29 7.76 22.68 25.21
CA ARG A 29 9.00 22.02 24.77
C ARG A 29 9.81 23.06 23.98
N ALA A 30 11.09 23.24 24.32
CA ALA A 30 11.99 24.10 23.58
C ALA A 30 11.95 23.75 22.08
N PRO A 31 12.06 24.73 21.17
CA PRO A 31 11.98 24.48 19.74
C PRO A 31 13.07 23.48 19.34
N ALA A 32 12.65 22.31 18.84
CA ALA A 32 13.57 21.35 18.28
C ALA A 32 14.33 22.00 17.12
N ALA A 33 15.61 21.69 16.96
CA ALA A 33 16.37 22.10 15.78
C ALA A 33 15.57 21.71 14.52
N ALA A 34 15.52 22.58 13.52
CA ALA A 34 14.78 22.32 12.29
C ALA A 34 15.26 21.01 11.66
N GLU A 35 14.38 20.02 11.61
CA GLU A 35 14.66 18.73 10.98
C GLU A 35 14.67 18.90 9.46
N ASP A 36 15.63 18.25 8.78
CA ASP A 36 15.76 18.30 7.33
C ASP A 36 14.93 17.20 6.65
N PHE A 37 13.83 17.60 6.02
CA PHE A 37 12.97 16.72 5.22
C PHE A 37 13.41 16.65 3.74
N THR A 38 14.46 17.40 3.35
CA THR A 38 14.94 17.44 1.98
C THR A 38 15.40 16.05 1.54
N GLY A 39 14.84 15.58 0.44
CA GLY A 39 15.19 14.28 -0.15
C GLY A 39 14.69 13.06 0.62
N LEU A 40 13.74 13.22 1.57
CA LEU A 40 13.20 12.09 2.33
C LEU A 40 12.74 10.92 1.44
N TYR A 41 12.03 11.26 0.36
CA TYR A 41 11.50 10.32 -0.64
C TYR A 41 12.54 9.87 -1.68
N THR A 42 13.70 10.51 -1.76
CA THR A 42 14.74 10.21 -2.77
C THR A 42 16.02 9.64 -2.18
N LYS A 43 16.09 9.53 -0.84
CA LYS A 43 17.20 8.86 -0.15
C LYS A 43 17.34 7.42 -0.67
N PRO A 44 18.57 6.94 -0.90
CA PRO A 44 18.81 5.56 -1.28
C PRO A 44 18.14 4.59 -0.29
N PRO A 45 17.59 3.47 -0.79
CA PRO A 45 16.98 2.48 0.07
C PRO A 45 18.02 1.88 1.00
N THR A 46 17.62 1.59 2.25
CA THR A 46 18.50 1.03 3.27
C THR A 46 17.86 -0.23 3.83
N SER A 47 18.58 -1.34 3.81
CA SER A 47 18.08 -2.61 4.32
C SER A 47 17.90 -2.57 5.84
N SER A 48 16.76 -3.07 6.29
CA SER A 48 16.44 -3.26 7.71
C SER A 48 16.21 -4.74 8.06
N ALA A 49 16.55 -5.66 7.14
CA ALA A 49 16.30 -7.10 7.29
C ALA A 49 16.97 -7.69 8.55
N THR A 50 18.12 -7.16 8.98
CA THR A 50 18.78 -7.60 10.22
C THR A 50 18.03 -7.17 11.48
N LYS A 51 17.29 -6.04 11.44
CA LYS A 51 16.43 -5.59 12.54
C LYS A 51 15.12 -6.41 12.60
N PHE A 52 14.63 -6.87 11.45
CA PHE A 52 13.35 -7.57 11.32
C PHE A 52 13.49 -8.96 10.67
N PRO A 53 14.13 -9.93 11.35
CA PRO A 53 14.42 -11.25 10.78
C PRO A 53 13.16 -12.11 10.52
N GLY A 54 12.01 -11.73 11.08
CA GLY A 54 10.74 -12.41 10.85
C GLY A 54 10.06 -12.04 9.53
N VAL A 55 10.49 -10.97 8.86
CA VAL A 55 9.90 -10.52 7.59
C VAL A 55 10.41 -11.41 6.47
N PRO A 56 9.53 -12.08 5.71
CA PRO A 56 9.95 -12.88 4.56
C PRO A 56 10.70 -12.05 3.52
N ALA A 57 11.60 -12.70 2.78
CA ALA A 57 12.20 -12.05 1.61
C ALA A 57 11.10 -11.64 0.60
N PRO A 58 11.28 -10.55 -0.14
CA PRO A 58 10.35 -10.19 -1.20
C PRO A 58 10.29 -11.28 -2.26
N ASP A 59 9.11 -11.48 -2.83
CA ASP A 59 8.93 -12.39 -3.95
C ASP A 59 9.66 -11.85 -5.20
N VAL A 60 9.97 -12.74 -6.14
CA VAL A 60 10.58 -12.36 -7.42
C VAL A 60 9.62 -11.45 -8.18
N ALA A 61 10.10 -10.33 -8.72
CA ALA A 61 9.28 -9.32 -9.39
C ALA A 61 8.40 -9.88 -10.54
N LEU A 62 8.89 -10.92 -11.23
CA LEU A 62 8.20 -11.61 -12.33
C LEU A 62 7.35 -12.81 -11.87
N ALA A 63 7.13 -13.00 -10.58
CA ALA A 63 6.24 -14.05 -10.09
C ALA A 63 4.82 -13.81 -10.67
N PRO A 64 4.23 -14.78 -11.39
CA PRO A 64 2.94 -14.58 -12.06
C PRO A 64 1.80 -14.14 -11.12
N SER A 65 1.80 -14.62 -9.87
CA SER A 65 0.82 -14.22 -8.84
C SER A 65 0.96 -12.76 -8.44
N LEU A 66 2.21 -12.26 -8.32
CA LEU A 66 2.47 -10.86 -8.01
C LEU A 66 2.09 -9.95 -9.18
N LEU A 67 2.43 -10.34 -10.42
CA LEU A 67 2.04 -9.60 -11.61
C LEU A 67 0.51 -9.51 -11.74
N ALA A 68 -0.20 -10.60 -11.47
CA ALA A 68 -1.66 -10.60 -11.46
C ALA A 68 -2.24 -9.67 -10.38
N ALA A 69 -1.67 -9.67 -9.18
CA ALA A 69 -2.08 -8.76 -8.12
C ALA A 69 -1.86 -7.29 -8.52
N ARG A 70 -0.71 -6.95 -9.11
CA ARG A 70 -0.43 -5.59 -9.58
C ARG A 70 -1.33 -5.17 -10.74
N TRP A 71 -1.66 -6.07 -11.65
CA TRP A 71 -2.63 -5.82 -12.72
C TRP A 71 -4.02 -5.48 -12.16
N VAL A 72 -4.54 -6.35 -11.29
CA VAL A 72 -5.88 -6.20 -10.69
C VAL A 72 -5.97 -4.97 -9.77
N SER A 73 -4.87 -4.61 -9.08
CA SER A 73 -4.81 -3.41 -8.26
C SER A 73 -4.61 -2.11 -9.06
N HIS A 74 -4.50 -2.20 -10.39
CA HIS A 74 -4.15 -1.07 -11.27
C HIS A 74 -2.80 -0.42 -10.94
N ASP A 75 -1.85 -1.20 -10.41
CA ASP A 75 -0.45 -0.79 -10.23
C ASP A 75 0.41 -1.07 -11.48
N LEU A 76 -0.19 -1.67 -12.51
CA LEU A 76 0.39 -1.85 -13.83
C LEU A 76 -0.51 -1.21 -14.88
N TYR A 77 0.11 -0.48 -15.80
CA TYR A 77 -0.54 0.07 -16.97
C TYR A 77 -0.57 -0.95 -18.11
N GLY A 78 -1.60 -0.89 -18.97
CA GLY A 78 -1.72 -1.80 -20.12
C GLY A 78 -0.49 -1.73 -21.02
N GLU A 79 0.03 -0.54 -21.21
CA GLU A 79 1.18 -0.18 -22.03
C GLU A 79 2.48 -0.84 -21.57
N GLU A 80 2.58 -1.22 -20.29
CA GLU A 80 3.74 -1.91 -19.73
C GLU A 80 3.71 -3.44 -20.00
N MET A 81 2.52 -3.99 -20.28
CA MET A 81 2.30 -5.43 -20.35
C MET A 81 3.09 -6.14 -21.47
N PRO A 82 3.30 -5.56 -22.67
CA PRO A 82 4.17 -6.17 -23.68
C PRO A 82 5.62 -6.31 -23.21
N GLY A 83 6.16 -5.31 -22.49
CA GLY A 83 7.50 -5.35 -21.92
C GLY A 83 7.62 -6.44 -20.85
N ILE A 84 6.66 -6.47 -19.91
CA ILE A 84 6.59 -7.50 -18.86
C ILE A 84 6.47 -8.90 -19.47
N ALA A 85 5.70 -9.06 -20.55
CA ALA A 85 5.58 -10.33 -21.25
C ALA A 85 6.91 -10.75 -21.91
N ALA A 86 7.69 -9.81 -22.44
CA ALA A 86 9.04 -10.10 -22.95
C ALA A 86 9.97 -10.57 -21.82
N ASP A 87 9.97 -9.87 -20.67
CA ASP A 87 10.74 -10.27 -19.49
C ASP A 87 10.35 -11.66 -18.98
N LEU A 88 9.04 -11.99 -19.02
CA LEU A 88 8.55 -13.33 -18.68
C LEU A 88 9.09 -14.41 -19.62
N LEU A 89 9.19 -14.14 -20.94
CA LEU A 89 9.81 -15.08 -21.88
C LEU A 89 11.29 -15.30 -21.55
N GLU A 90 12.02 -14.24 -21.22
CA GLU A 90 13.44 -14.34 -20.82
C GLU A 90 13.61 -15.15 -19.53
N ALA A 91 12.67 -15.01 -18.60
CA ALA A 91 12.62 -15.80 -17.37
C ALA A 91 12.14 -17.25 -17.58
N GLY A 92 11.80 -17.65 -18.81
CA GLY A 92 11.42 -19.02 -19.18
C GLY A 92 9.91 -19.32 -19.09
N PHE A 93 9.07 -18.31 -18.84
CA PHE A 93 7.61 -18.44 -18.88
C PHE A 93 7.10 -18.36 -20.32
N ASP A 94 7.33 -19.43 -21.06
CA ASP A 94 7.01 -19.49 -22.49
C ASP A 94 5.64 -20.13 -22.76
N THR A 95 4.60 -19.30 -22.85
CA THR A 95 3.27 -19.73 -23.29
C THR A 95 2.82 -18.97 -24.55
N PRO A 96 1.87 -19.51 -25.34
CA PRO A 96 1.35 -18.83 -26.51
C PRO A 96 0.80 -17.42 -26.23
N ALA A 97 0.12 -17.21 -25.10
CA ALA A 97 -0.39 -15.89 -24.72
C ALA A 97 0.74 -14.92 -24.32
N VAL A 98 1.77 -15.38 -23.61
CA VAL A 98 2.93 -14.55 -23.27
C VAL A 98 3.63 -14.08 -24.56
N ARG A 99 3.90 -15.00 -25.52
CA ARG A 99 4.49 -14.63 -26.81
C ARG A 99 3.65 -13.64 -27.60
N ARG A 100 2.32 -13.83 -27.59
CA ARG A 100 1.40 -12.94 -28.29
C ARG A 100 1.45 -11.54 -27.69
N LEU A 101 1.33 -11.45 -26.36
CA LEU A 101 1.34 -10.18 -25.63
C LEU A 101 2.68 -9.44 -25.78
N ALA A 102 3.81 -10.17 -25.74
CA ALA A 102 5.14 -9.59 -25.99
C ALA A 102 5.29 -9.02 -27.41
N GLY A 103 4.53 -9.53 -28.37
CA GLY A 103 4.51 -9.06 -29.74
C GLY A 103 3.54 -7.89 -30.00
N GLU A 104 2.76 -7.46 -29.01
CA GLU A 104 1.82 -6.35 -29.19
C GLU A 104 2.55 -5.01 -29.20
N THR A 105 2.37 -4.23 -30.28
CA THR A 105 3.01 -2.91 -30.46
C THR A 105 2.04 -1.74 -30.30
N GLN A 106 0.74 -2.00 -30.13
CA GLN A 106 -0.33 -1.00 -30.14
C GLN A 106 -1.25 -1.15 -28.92
N VAL A 107 -0.67 -1.17 -27.72
CA VAL A 107 -1.46 -1.09 -26.48
C VAL A 107 -1.49 0.36 -26.04
N ASN A 108 -2.67 0.98 -26.01
CA ASN A 108 -2.83 2.39 -25.62
C ASN A 108 -3.48 2.56 -24.24
N ASN A 109 -4.05 1.50 -23.70
CA ASN A 109 -4.73 1.48 -22.40
C ASN A 109 -4.92 0.04 -21.92
N SER A 110 -5.35 -0.13 -20.67
CA SER A 110 -5.57 -1.45 -20.08
C SER A 110 -6.66 -2.29 -20.77
N ALA A 111 -7.70 -1.66 -21.36
CA ALA A 111 -8.77 -2.40 -22.03
C ALA A 111 -8.30 -3.07 -23.33
N ASP A 112 -7.32 -2.47 -24.02
CA ASP A 112 -6.69 -3.07 -25.21
C ASP A 112 -5.94 -4.36 -24.84
N ALA A 113 -5.26 -4.36 -23.69
CA ALA A 113 -4.46 -5.48 -23.21
C ALA A 113 -5.26 -6.56 -22.46
N GLU A 114 -6.38 -6.18 -21.82
CA GLU A 114 -7.16 -7.03 -20.91
C GLU A 114 -7.44 -8.44 -21.46
N PRO A 115 -7.90 -8.65 -22.70
CA PRO A 115 -8.17 -9.99 -23.21
C PRO A 115 -6.92 -10.89 -23.28
N LEU A 116 -5.77 -10.31 -23.62
CA LEU A 116 -4.50 -11.03 -23.71
C LEU A 116 -3.89 -11.27 -22.34
N VAL A 117 -3.96 -10.28 -21.44
CA VAL A 117 -3.46 -10.36 -20.06
C VAL A 117 -4.24 -11.41 -19.27
N SER A 118 -5.57 -11.38 -19.34
CA SER A 118 -6.44 -12.39 -18.73
C SER A 118 -6.11 -13.81 -19.24
N ARG A 119 -5.85 -13.95 -20.56
CA ARG A 119 -5.44 -15.23 -21.14
C ARG A 119 -4.05 -15.66 -20.65
N MET A 120 -3.11 -14.74 -20.60
CA MET A 120 -1.75 -14.97 -20.12
C MET A 120 -1.77 -15.51 -18.69
N PHE A 121 -2.45 -14.82 -17.76
CA PHE A 121 -2.54 -15.27 -16.37
C PHE A 121 -3.15 -16.66 -16.23
N ARG A 122 -4.19 -16.98 -17.01
CA ARG A 122 -4.76 -18.33 -17.04
C ARG A 122 -3.76 -19.39 -17.52
N GLU A 123 -2.97 -19.09 -18.56
CA GLU A 123 -1.93 -20.01 -19.05
C GLU A 123 -0.77 -20.17 -18.05
N LEU A 124 -0.49 -19.15 -17.24
CA LEU A 124 0.46 -19.20 -16.12
C LEU A 124 -0.10 -19.83 -14.85
N GLY A 125 -1.32 -20.39 -14.89
CA GLY A 125 -1.95 -21.08 -13.76
C GLY A 125 -2.53 -20.14 -12.69
N ILE A 126 -2.68 -18.85 -12.98
CA ILE A 126 -3.29 -17.91 -12.06
C ILE A 126 -4.83 -17.98 -12.17
N PRO A 127 -5.54 -18.12 -11.04
CA PRO A 127 -7.00 -18.14 -11.04
C PRO A 127 -7.58 -16.83 -11.60
N PRO A 128 -8.70 -16.89 -12.35
CA PRO A 128 -9.33 -15.71 -12.94
C PRO A 128 -10.01 -14.79 -11.91
N SER A 129 -10.14 -15.22 -10.66
CA SER A 129 -10.95 -14.55 -9.63
C SER A 129 -10.12 -13.99 -8.48
N LEU A 130 -9.02 -13.29 -8.80
CA LEU A 130 -8.32 -12.52 -7.78
C LEU A 130 -9.13 -11.26 -7.48
N GLY A 131 -9.65 -11.15 -6.25
CA GLY A 131 -10.42 -9.98 -5.84
C GLY A 131 -9.54 -8.73 -5.75
N GLN A 132 -10.11 -7.55 -6.03
CA GLN A 132 -9.32 -6.31 -6.00
C GLN A 132 -8.71 -6.00 -4.63
N GLN A 133 -9.43 -6.32 -3.55
CA GLN A 133 -8.94 -6.13 -2.18
C GLN A 133 -7.77 -7.07 -1.86
N GLU A 134 -7.91 -8.35 -2.22
CA GLU A 134 -6.86 -9.36 -2.06
C GLU A 134 -5.61 -8.97 -2.86
N ALA A 135 -5.79 -8.54 -4.11
CA ALA A 135 -4.72 -8.05 -4.97
C ALA A 135 -3.97 -6.87 -4.34
N LYS A 136 -4.68 -5.83 -3.89
CA LYS A 136 -4.10 -4.66 -3.22
C LYS A 136 -3.30 -5.05 -1.98
N LEU A 137 -3.78 -6.03 -1.21
CA LEU A 137 -3.08 -6.49 -0.03
C LEU A 137 -1.82 -7.30 -0.38
N ILE A 138 -1.87 -8.16 -1.39
CA ILE A 138 -0.69 -8.88 -1.89
C ILE A 138 0.39 -7.86 -2.30
N VAL A 139 0.02 -6.84 -3.08
CA VAL A 139 0.94 -5.77 -3.51
C VAL A 139 1.49 -4.99 -2.31
N SER A 140 0.63 -4.63 -1.34
CA SER A 140 1.04 -3.92 -0.13
C SER A 140 2.10 -4.70 0.67
N ARG A 141 1.88 -5.99 0.87
CA ARG A 141 2.80 -6.88 1.59
C ARG A 141 4.12 -7.03 0.85
N GLN A 142 4.06 -7.17 -0.47
CA GLN A 142 5.27 -7.23 -1.29
C GLN A 142 6.08 -5.93 -1.16
N LEU A 143 5.45 -4.77 -1.33
CA LEU A 143 6.11 -3.47 -1.18
C LEU A 143 6.74 -3.30 0.21
N ALA A 144 6.04 -3.76 1.26
CA ALA A 144 6.55 -3.75 2.61
C ALA A 144 7.82 -4.61 2.77
N ARG A 145 7.81 -5.83 2.21
CA ARG A 145 9.00 -6.70 2.19
C ARG A 145 10.16 -6.05 1.43
N GLU A 146 9.89 -5.42 0.29
CA GLU A 146 10.90 -4.71 -0.51
C GLU A 146 11.54 -3.54 0.26
N VAL A 147 10.76 -2.82 1.08
CA VAL A 147 11.28 -1.80 2.00
C VAL A 147 12.20 -2.43 3.04
N ILE A 148 11.76 -3.49 3.72
CA ILE A 148 12.58 -4.15 4.77
C ILE A 148 13.86 -4.75 4.18
N ALA A 149 13.79 -5.33 2.98
CA ALA A 149 14.94 -5.84 2.26
C ALA A 149 15.92 -4.73 1.82
N GLY A 150 15.48 -3.47 1.78
CA GLY A 150 16.28 -2.34 1.31
C GLY A 150 16.32 -2.21 -0.20
N TRP A 151 15.30 -2.70 -0.90
CA TRP A 151 15.13 -2.53 -2.34
C TRP A 151 14.37 -1.24 -2.66
N ARG A 152 13.55 -0.76 -1.71
CA ARG A 152 12.80 0.50 -1.82
C ARG A 152 12.99 1.43 -0.63
N ASN A 153 12.82 2.73 -0.89
CA ASN A 153 12.78 3.74 0.14
C ASN A 153 11.42 3.68 0.87
N ALA A 154 11.43 3.66 2.21
CA ALA A 154 10.23 3.52 3.02
C ALA A 154 9.22 4.65 2.79
N TRP A 155 9.69 5.90 2.73
CA TRP A 155 8.83 7.08 2.57
C TRP A 155 8.24 7.17 1.16
N ALA A 156 9.04 6.90 0.13
CA ALA A 156 8.53 6.80 -1.24
C ALA A 156 7.49 5.70 -1.39
N THR A 157 7.71 4.56 -0.72
CA THR A 157 6.77 3.43 -0.73
C THR A 157 5.49 3.76 0.02
N ALA A 158 5.56 4.47 1.16
CA ALA A 158 4.38 4.90 1.91
C ALA A 158 3.49 5.81 1.06
N SER A 159 4.09 6.78 0.36
CA SER A 159 3.38 7.65 -0.58
C SER A 159 2.81 6.87 -1.78
N HIS A 160 3.54 5.89 -2.31
CA HIS A 160 3.05 5.02 -3.39
C HIS A 160 1.83 4.20 -2.95
N LEU A 161 1.88 3.59 -1.75
CA LEU A 161 0.74 2.88 -1.18
C LEU A 161 -0.47 3.82 -1.02
N GLU A 162 -0.25 5.04 -0.53
CA GLU A 162 -1.32 6.03 -0.41
C GLU A 162 -1.99 6.32 -1.77
N ILE A 163 -1.21 6.51 -2.83
CA ILE A 163 -1.77 6.79 -4.17
C ILE A 163 -2.52 5.59 -4.75
N VAL A 164 -1.96 4.38 -4.65
CA VAL A 164 -2.48 3.20 -5.36
C VAL A 164 -3.63 2.52 -4.59
N ILE A 165 -3.67 2.67 -3.27
CA ILE A 165 -4.46 1.79 -2.41
C ILE A 165 -5.63 2.51 -1.70
N TRP A 166 -5.51 3.82 -1.44
CA TRP A 166 -6.35 4.61 -0.53
C TRP A 166 -7.87 4.43 -0.67
N GLU A 167 -8.39 4.24 -1.89
CA GLU A 167 -9.83 4.34 -2.09
C GLU A 167 -10.63 3.05 -1.80
N HIS A 168 -10.03 1.86 -1.60
CA HIS A 168 -10.81 0.60 -1.69
C HIS A 168 -10.40 -0.57 -0.79
N LEU A 169 -9.58 -0.39 0.24
CA LEU A 169 -9.29 -1.50 1.17
C LEU A 169 -10.22 -1.48 2.39
N PRO A 170 -10.65 -2.67 2.87
CA PRO A 170 -11.24 -2.78 4.19
C PRO A 170 -10.22 -2.27 5.24
N PRO A 171 -10.70 -1.82 6.41
CA PRO A 171 -9.82 -1.32 7.46
C PRO A 171 -8.74 -2.35 7.81
N ASN A 172 -7.49 -2.03 7.48
CA ASN A 172 -6.32 -2.79 7.88
C ASN A 172 -5.47 -1.90 8.81
N ALA A 173 -5.18 -2.40 10.01
CA ALA A 173 -4.51 -1.62 11.04
C ALA A 173 -3.09 -1.19 10.63
N ASP A 174 -2.35 -2.08 9.96
CA ASP A 174 -0.95 -1.84 9.58
C ASP A 174 -0.85 -0.79 8.46
N LEU A 175 -1.71 -0.90 7.44
CA LEU A 175 -1.82 0.12 6.40
C LEU A 175 -2.28 1.47 6.97
N SER A 176 -3.24 1.46 7.90
CA SER A 176 -3.68 2.68 8.56
C SER A 176 -2.54 3.33 9.35
N ALA A 177 -1.69 2.53 10.01
CA ALA A 177 -0.51 3.03 10.70
C ALA A 177 0.49 3.67 9.72
N ILE A 178 0.76 3.04 8.57
CA ILE A 178 1.63 3.61 7.52
C ILE A 178 1.08 4.96 7.04
N PHE A 179 -0.21 5.05 6.71
CA PHE A 179 -0.82 6.29 6.22
C PHE A 179 -0.83 7.39 7.28
N GLN A 180 -1.11 7.04 8.54
CA GLN A 180 -1.04 7.99 9.64
C GLN A 180 0.39 8.53 9.81
N ILE A 181 1.40 7.66 9.80
CA ILE A 181 2.81 8.06 9.92
C ILE A 181 3.24 8.93 8.72
N ASN A 182 2.77 8.60 7.51
CA ASN A 182 3.06 9.39 6.31
C ASN A 182 2.46 10.80 6.39
N GLY A 183 1.18 10.89 6.76
CA GLY A 183 0.48 12.16 6.92
C GLY A 183 1.02 13.02 8.06
N GLU A 184 1.64 12.42 9.08
CA GLU A 184 2.30 13.17 10.16
C GLU A 184 3.45 14.05 9.67
N ILE A 185 4.07 13.77 8.51
CA ILE A 185 5.13 14.64 7.95
C ILE A 185 4.62 16.08 7.78
N ASP A 186 3.38 16.24 7.34
CA ASP A 186 2.78 17.53 7.02
C ASP A 186 2.25 18.27 8.27
N TRP A 187 2.34 17.67 9.45
CA TRP A 187 1.88 18.27 10.69
C TRP A 187 2.87 19.32 11.21
N ASP A 188 2.33 20.34 11.89
CA ASP A 188 3.15 21.33 12.57
C ASP A 188 4.05 20.68 13.64
N ALA A 189 5.28 21.21 13.78
CA ALA A 189 6.31 20.70 14.69
C ALA A 189 5.85 20.37 16.14
N PRO A 190 4.97 21.13 16.82
CA PRO A 190 4.53 20.77 18.18
C PRO A 190 3.66 19.51 18.25
N TYR A 191 3.04 19.10 17.14
CA TYR A 191 2.15 17.94 17.07
C TYR A 191 2.79 16.74 16.36
N ARG A 192 3.86 16.98 15.60
CA ARG A 192 4.62 15.96 14.89
C ARG A 192 5.65 15.27 15.78
N ARG A 193 5.82 13.96 15.61
CA ARG A 193 6.96 13.21 16.17
C ARG A 193 8.29 13.67 15.53
N SER A 194 9.41 13.30 16.14
CA SER A 194 10.71 13.57 15.50
C SER A 194 10.87 12.69 14.25
N LEU A 195 11.62 13.15 13.25
CA LEU A 195 11.86 12.37 12.03
C LEU A 195 12.50 10.99 12.30
N PRO A 196 13.46 10.83 13.23
CA PRO A 196 13.95 9.51 13.63
C PRO A 196 12.87 8.61 14.20
N ASP A 197 11.98 9.14 15.07
CA ASP A 197 10.88 8.38 15.66
C ASP A 197 9.87 7.96 14.60
N LEU A 198 9.52 8.88 13.68
CA LEU A 198 8.65 8.59 12.55
C LEU A 198 9.24 7.51 11.63
N SER A 199 10.53 7.61 11.31
CA SER A 199 11.21 6.64 10.45
C SER A 199 11.27 5.26 11.11
N ALA A 200 11.53 5.19 12.42
CA ALA A 200 11.52 3.93 13.16
C ALA A 200 10.13 3.29 13.18
N ALA A 201 9.10 4.08 13.48
CA ALA A 201 7.71 3.63 13.49
C ALA A 201 7.24 3.18 12.10
N LEU A 202 7.65 3.89 11.04
CA LEU A 202 7.30 3.54 9.67
C LEU A 202 7.88 2.17 9.28
N LEU A 203 9.14 1.92 9.64
CA LEU A 203 9.77 0.62 9.39
C LEU A 203 9.12 -0.51 10.20
N GLU A 204 8.67 -0.25 11.42
CA GLU A 204 7.91 -1.22 12.22
C GLU A 204 6.58 -1.55 11.57
N ALA A 205 5.81 -0.54 11.14
CA ALA A 205 4.54 -0.76 10.43
C ALA A 205 4.72 -1.54 9.11
N PHE A 206 5.79 -1.28 8.35
CA PHE A 206 6.13 -2.10 7.18
C PHE A 206 6.53 -3.53 7.55
N ALA A 207 7.26 -3.73 8.64
CA ALA A 207 7.61 -5.07 9.08
C ALA A 207 6.35 -5.88 9.46
N ASP A 208 5.43 -5.28 10.22
CA ASP A 208 4.17 -5.91 10.61
C ASP A 208 3.35 -6.29 9.37
N LEU A 209 3.13 -5.34 8.46
CA LEU A 209 2.45 -5.59 7.19
C LEU A 209 3.12 -6.70 6.36
N GLY A 210 4.46 -6.71 6.29
CA GLY A 210 5.22 -7.72 5.54
C GLY A 210 5.10 -9.15 6.08
N THR A 211 4.83 -9.29 7.38
CA THR A 211 4.66 -10.58 8.08
C THR A 211 3.23 -11.11 8.09
N MET A 212 2.23 -10.26 7.88
CA MET A 212 0.82 -10.62 7.91
C MET A 212 0.53 -11.83 7.01
N ALA A 213 -0.26 -12.83 7.46
CA ALA A 213 -0.65 -13.95 6.61
C ALA A 213 -1.84 -13.57 5.72
N ILE A 214 -2.02 -14.26 4.59
CA ILE A 214 -3.22 -14.09 3.74
C ILE A 214 -4.47 -14.60 4.46
N GLU A 215 -4.30 -15.63 5.31
CA GLU A 215 -5.37 -16.28 6.06
C GLU A 215 -6.00 -15.38 7.12
N ASP A 216 -5.31 -14.30 7.53
CA ASP A 216 -5.80 -13.35 8.53
C ASP A 216 -6.82 -12.34 7.96
N VAL A 217 -7.10 -12.41 6.67
CA VAL A 217 -8.03 -11.52 5.98
C VAL A 217 -9.41 -12.16 5.96
N ASP A 218 -10.32 -11.64 6.77
CA ASP A 218 -11.71 -12.05 6.74
C ASP A 218 -12.39 -11.54 5.46
N VAL A 219 -12.24 -12.30 4.38
CA VAL A 219 -12.86 -12.00 3.07
C VAL A 219 -14.33 -12.42 3.00
N SER A 220 -14.93 -12.86 4.11
CA SER A 220 -16.27 -13.48 4.12
C SER A 220 -17.46 -12.54 3.81
N HIS A 221 -17.19 -11.28 3.48
CA HIS A 221 -18.21 -10.25 3.23
C HIS A 221 -18.07 -9.47 1.91
N ALA A 222 -17.22 -9.92 0.98
CA ALA A 222 -17.02 -9.26 -0.33
C ALA A 222 -17.87 -9.88 -1.45
#